data_AF-A0A517ZFP8-F1
#
_entry.id   AF-A0A517ZFP8-F1
#
_cell.length_a   1.000
_cell.length_b   1.000
_cell.length_c   1.000
_cell.angle_alpha   90.00
_cell.angle_beta   90.00
_cell.angle_gamma   90.00
#
_symmetry.space_group_name_H-M   'P 1'
#
loop_
_entity.id
_entity.type
_entity.pdbx_description
1 polymer ?
#
loop_
_entity_poly.entity_id
_entity_poly.type
_entity_poly.pdbx_seq_one_letter_code
_entity_poly.pdbx_strand_id
1 'polypeptide(L)'
;MSISTLWSQYGESITSRPGVSLAAFLGDEAAWESLVEDGLPVPEYDVFRQEQGLDPNPYGLDLPQEMLENQFLVRCLAFWGWQPLLLSAVASARLQVEQRPECPEPLSPLRAEALAAATAYLAAPDSENEERARLAARACYDTYGPFEEDPDSKQATQIWEELGAPWFAAESAAQDVALHDWDAKGPEGASSTWGNRCSVWPQRAAEGAAVFASHAAVREAIVTATMEWCRGRG
;
A
#
# COMPACT_ATOMS: atom_id res chain seq x y z
N MET A 1 -6.02 4.89 -21.86
CA MET A 1 -7.35 5.15 -21.28
C MET A 1 -7.23 6.37 -20.36
N SER A 2 -8.29 6.90 -19.75
CA SER A 2 -8.15 7.88 -18.64
C SER A 2 -8.73 7.31 -17.35
N ILE A 3 -8.25 7.73 -16.17
CA ILE A 3 -8.81 7.26 -14.90
C ILE A 3 -10.31 7.58 -14.78
N SER A 4 -10.78 8.69 -15.37
CA SER A 4 -12.22 8.98 -15.45
C SER A 4 -13.01 7.90 -16.18
N THR A 5 -12.40 7.25 -17.18
CA THR A 5 -12.98 6.15 -17.93
C THR A 5 -13.02 4.89 -17.08
N LEU A 6 -11.94 4.54 -16.38
CA LEU A 6 -11.92 3.39 -15.45
C LEU A 6 -13.01 3.53 -14.38
N TRP A 7 -13.14 4.72 -13.77
CA TRP A 7 -14.17 4.95 -12.76
C TRP A 7 -15.58 4.87 -13.35
N SER A 8 -15.80 5.39 -14.56
CA SER A 8 -17.09 5.25 -15.24
C SER A 8 -17.44 3.80 -15.57
N GLN A 9 -16.45 2.93 -15.77
CA GLN A 9 -16.65 1.52 -16.12
C GLN A 9 -16.81 0.63 -14.89
N TYR A 10 -16.03 0.85 -13.84
CA TYR A 10 -15.92 -0.06 -12.70
C TYR A 10 -16.38 0.55 -11.38
N GLY A 11 -16.62 1.86 -11.32
CA GLY A 11 -16.96 2.56 -10.09
C GLY A 11 -18.19 1.99 -9.38
N GLU A 12 -19.17 1.49 -10.14
CA GLU A 12 -20.36 0.84 -9.56
C GLU A 12 -20.00 -0.45 -8.82
N SER A 13 -19.24 -1.38 -9.41
CA SER A 13 -18.85 -2.62 -8.73
C SER A 13 -17.88 -2.36 -7.58
N ILE A 14 -16.95 -1.43 -7.76
CA ILE A 14 -15.98 -1.02 -6.73
C ILE A 14 -16.70 -0.42 -5.50
N THR A 15 -17.75 0.38 -5.70
CA THR A 15 -18.44 1.04 -4.58
C THR A 15 -19.54 0.17 -3.96
N SER A 16 -20.30 -0.57 -4.76
CA SER A 16 -21.41 -1.41 -4.25
C SER A 16 -20.92 -2.71 -3.61
N ARG A 17 -19.88 -3.34 -4.17
CA ARG A 17 -19.33 -4.62 -3.70
C ARG A 17 -17.80 -4.58 -3.63
N PRO A 18 -17.18 -3.68 -2.84
CA PRO A 18 -15.73 -3.45 -2.85
C PRO A 18 -14.90 -4.71 -2.60
N GLY A 19 -15.28 -5.54 -1.63
CA GLY A 19 -14.55 -6.78 -1.33
C GLY A 19 -14.61 -7.81 -2.47
N VAL A 20 -15.77 -7.96 -3.09
CA VAL A 20 -15.96 -8.91 -4.21
C VAL A 20 -15.31 -8.38 -5.49
N SER A 21 -15.47 -7.09 -5.79
CA SER A 21 -14.80 -6.39 -6.88
C SER A 21 -13.27 -6.51 -6.79
N LEU A 22 -12.71 -6.30 -5.60
CA LEU A 22 -11.26 -6.46 -5.39
C LEU A 22 -10.82 -7.92 -5.50
N ALA A 23 -11.58 -8.87 -4.94
CA ALA A 23 -11.25 -10.29 -5.07
C ALA A 23 -11.26 -10.74 -6.55
N ALA A 24 -12.26 -10.30 -7.33
CA ALA A 24 -12.31 -10.57 -8.76
C ALA A 24 -11.12 -9.97 -9.51
N PHE A 25 -10.73 -8.72 -9.20
CA PHE A 25 -9.52 -8.09 -9.76
C PHE A 25 -8.24 -8.90 -9.45
N LEU A 26 -8.17 -9.52 -8.27
CA LEU A 26 -7.06 -10.37 -7.84
C LEU A 26 -7.14 -11.82 -8.38
N GLY A 27 -8.15 -12.14 -9.19
CA GLY A 27 -8.29 -13.42 -9.88
C GLY A 27 -9.16 -14.47 -9.17
N ASP A 28 -10.00 -14.08 -8.20
CA ASP A 28 -10.95 -15.00 -7.56
C ASP A 28 -12.16 -15.28 -8.48
N GLU A 29 -12.27 -16.52 -8.97
CA GLU A 29 -13.31 -16.94 -9.92
C GLU A 29 -14.72 -16.83 -9.32
N ALA A 30 -14.91 -17.16 -8.05
CA ALA A 30 -16.22 -17.09 -7.40
C ALA A 30 -16.68 -15.64 -7.24
N ALA A 31 -15.76 -14.74 -6.90
CA ALA A 31 -16.04 -13.31 -6.86
C ALA A 31 -16.37 -12.76 -8.26
N TRP A 32 -15.65 -13.21 -9.28
CA TRP A 32 -15.93 -12.86 -10.68
C TRP A 32 -17.35 -13.28 -11.09
N GLU A 33 -17.72 -14.55 -10.85
CA GLU A 33 -19.04 -15.09 -11.19
C GLU A 33 -20.14 -14.30 -10.47
N SER A 34 -19.94 -14.00 -9.18
CA SER A 34 -20.90 -13.25 -8.39
C SER A 34 -21.17 -11.84 -8.93
N LEU A 35 -20.15 -11.12 -9.42
CA LEU A 35 -20.36 -9.80 -10.05
C LEU A 35 -21.14 -9.91 -11.36
N VAL A 36 -20.86 -10.94 -12.16
CA VAL A 36 -21.58 -11.19 -13.42
C VAL A 36 -23.05 -11.52 -13.17
N GLU A 37 -23.35 -12.34 -12.16
CA GLU A 37 -24.72 -12.65 -11.73
C GLU A 37 -25.48 -11.40 -11.27
N ASP A 38 -24.80 -10.50 -10.55
CA ASP A 38 -25.35 -9.22 -10.09
C ASP A 38 -25.46 -8.18 -11.22
N GLY A 39 -24.99 -8.48 -12.43
CA GLY A 39 -24.96 -7.55 -13.56
C GLY A 39 -23.97 -6.39 -13.37
N LEU A 40 -22.99 -6.55 -12.49
CA LEU A 40 -21.98 -5.54 -12.16
C LEU A 40 -20.73 -5.69 -13.06
N PRO A 41 -20.11 -4.58 -13.48
CA PRO A 41 -18.86 -4.63 -14.25
C PRO A 41 -17.72 -5.31 -13.47
N VAL A 42 -17.04 -6.28 -14.11
CA VAL A 42 -15.89 -6.96 -13.52
C VAL A 42 -14.60 -6.17 -13.83
N PRO A 43 -13.80 -5.79 -12.82
CA PRO A 43 -12.49 -5.19 -13.05
C PRO A 43 -11.54 -6.15 -13.78
N GLU A 44 -10.97 -5.72 -14.90
CA GLU A 44 -10.05 -6.52 -15.71
C GLU A 44 -8.63 -5.96 -15.67
N TYR A 45 -7.66 -6.79 -15.28
CA TYR A 45 -6.25 -6.39 -15.13
C TYR A 45 -5.68 -5.66 -16.36
N ASP A 46 -5.94 -6.19 -17.56
CA ASP A 46 -5.44 -5.62 -18.82
C ASP A 46 -6.03 -4.25 -19.14
N VAL A 47 -7.24 -3.95 -18.64
CA VAL A 47 -7.86 -2.64 -18.83
C VAL A 47 -7.17 -1.59 -17.96
N PHE A 48 -6.84 -1.93 -16.71
CA PHE A 48 -6.05 -1.05 -15.83
C PHE A 48 -4.65 -0.81 -16.39
N ARG A 49 -4.03 -1.80 -17.04
CA ARG A 49 -2.70 -1.66 -17.69
C ARG A 49 -2.67 -0.66 -18.85
N GLN A 50 -3.80 -0.39 -19.48
CA GLN A 50 -3.91 0.60 -20.56
C GLN A 50 -4.02 2.04 -20.03
N GLU A 51 -4.10 2.22 -18.70
CA GLU A 51 -4.18 3.53 -18.07
C GLU A 51 -2.79 4.12 -17.86
N GLN A 52 -2.49 5.21 -18.58
CA GLN A 52 -1.20 5.88 -18.48
C GLN A 52 -0.93 6.45 -17.07
N GLY A 53 -1.98 6.87 -16.36
CA GLY A 53 -1.84 7.35 -14.98
C GLY A 53 -1.42 6.26 -13.98
N LEU A 54 -1.55 4.98 -14.34
CA LEU A 54 -1.14 3.83 -13.53
C LEU A 54 0.19 3.23 -14.00
N ASP A 55 0.82 3.79 -15.03
CA ASP A 55 2.12 3.33 -15.52
C ASP A 55 3.16 3.41 -14.38
N PRO A 56 3.70 2.26 -13.92
CA PRO A 56 4.73 2.24 -12.89
C PRO A 56 6.07 2.79 -13.40
N ASN A 57 6.27 2.91 -14.71
CA ASN A 57 7.52 3.35 -15.32
C ASN A 57 7.35 4.47 -16.35
N PRO A 58 6.82 5.65 -15.96
CA PRO A 58 6.51 6.73 -16.90
C PRO A 58 7.75 7.34 -17.58
N TYR A 59 8.94 7.07 -17.05
CA TYR A 59 10.23 7.57 -17.57
C TYR A 59 11.05 6.50 -18.31
N GLY A 60 10.55 5.25 -18.41
CA GLY A 60 11.25 4.18 -19.10
C GLY A 60 12.59 3.80 -18.46
N LEU A 61 12.66 3.82 -17.12
CA LEU A 61 13.82 3.36 -16.35
C LEU A 61 14.01 1.85 -16.49
N ASP A 62 15.25 1.39 -16.40
CA ASP A 62 15.59 -0.05 -16.46
C ASP A 62 15.35 -0.73 -15.09
N LEU A 63 14.07 -0.87 -14.73
CA LEU A 63 13.63 -1.47 -13.47
C LEU A 63 13.24 -2.95 -13.69
N PRO A 64 13.47 -3.84 -12.70
CA PRO A 64 13.02 -5.22 -12.78
C PRO A 64 11.52 -5.32 -13.01
N GLN A 65 11.07 -6.20 -13.91
CA GLN A 65 9.64 -6.36 -14.21
C GLN A 65 8.81 -6.60 -12.93
N GLU A 66 9.30 -7.42 -12.01
CA GLU A 66 8.59 -7.72 -10.77
C GLU A 66 8.41 -6.50 -9.85
N MET A 67 9.35 -5.55 -9.88
CA MET A 67 9.21 -4.28 -9.17
C MET A 67 8.07 -3.45 -9.77
N LEU A 68 8.01 -3.38 -11.10
CA LEU A 68 6.95 -2.69 -11.83
C LEU A 68 5.59 -3.31 -11.54
N GLU A 69 5.51 -4.64 -11.44
CA GLU A 69 4.29 -5.36 -11.04
C GLU A 69 3.81 -4.94 -9.64
N ASN A 70 4.72 -4.83 -8.67
CA ASN A 70 4.37 -4.43 -7.31
C ASN A 70 3.87 -2.99 -7.26
N GLN A 71 4.57 -2.09 -7.94
CA GLN A 71 4.15 -0.69 -8.02
C GLN A 71 2.78 -0.53 -8.69
N PHE A 72 2.54 -1.26 -9.79
CA PHE A 72 1.25 -1.29 -10.45
C PHE A 72 0.14 -1.82 -9.53
N LEU A 73 0.37 -2.97 -8.89
CA LEU A 73 -0.60 -3.56 -7.95
C LEU A 73 -0.98 -2.57 -6.85
N VAL A 74 0.00 -1.98 -6.17
CA VAL A 74 -0.24 -1.03 -5.07
C VAL A 74 -1.02 0.20 -5.55
N ARG A 75 -0.73 0.72 -6.74
CA ARG A 75 -1.51 1.84 -7.32
C ARG A 75 -2.96 1.44 -7.58
N CYS A 76 -3.20 0.24 -8.10
CA CYS A 76 -4.55 -0.28 -8.35
C CYS A 76 -5.34 -0.46 -7.05
N LEU A 77 -4.72 -0.93 -5.96
CA LEU A 77 -5.41 -1.11 -4.67
C LEU A 77 -6.13 0.15 -4.17
N ALA A 78 -5.63 1.34 -4.53
CA ALA A 78 -6.23 2.60 -4.15
C ALA A 78 -7.65 2.82 -4.66
N PHE A 79 -8.06 2.16 -5.75
CA PHE A 79 -9.42 2.25 -6.26
C PHE A 79 -10.44 1.70 -5.25
N TRP A 80 -10.03 0.76 -4.41
CA TRP A 80 -10.87 0.15 -3.35
C TRP A 80 -10.69 0.81 -1.98
N GLY A 81 -9.98 1.94 -1.91
CA GLY A 81 -9.85 2.78 -0.73
C GLY A 81 -8.56 2.61 0.08
N TRP A 82 -8.52 3.24 1.25
CA TRP A 82 -7.33 3.29 2.10
C TRP A 82 -6.96 1.92 2.72
N GLN A 83 -7.94 1.06 2.97
CA GLN A 83 -7.72 -0.18 3.72
C GLN A 83 -6.88 -1.21 2.94
N PRO A 84 -7.14 -1.48 1.64
CA PRO A 84 -6.23 -2.29 0.81
C PRO A 84 -4.82 -1.72 0.71
N LEU A 85 -4.68 -0.39 0.65
CA LEU A 85 -3.35 0.26 0.68
C LEU A 85 -2.62 -0.03 1.99
N LEU A 86 -3.27 0.18 3.13
CA LEU A 86 -2.66 -0.13 4.42
C LEU A 86 -2.37 -1.63 4.59
N LEU A 87 -3.26 -2.51 4.13
CA LEU A 87 -3.03 -3.95 4.12
C LEU A 87 -1.77 -4.30 3.36
N SER A 88 -1.55 -3.69 2.19
CA SER A 88 -0.34 -3.93 1.41
C SER A 88 0.92 -3.50 2.16
N ALA A 89 0.92 -2.31 2.78
CA ALA A 89 2.05 -1.83 3.58
C ALA A 89 2.33 -2.72 4.81
N VAL A 90 1.29 -3.10 5.56
CA VAL A 90 1.41 -3.96 6.75
C VAL A 90 1.87 -5.37 6.35
N ALA A 91 1.40 -5.93 5.23
CA ALA A 91 1.85 -7.22 4.72
C ALA A 91 3.34 -7.19 4.36
N SER A 92 3.79 -6.13 3.66
CA SER A 92 5.21 -5.91 3.38
C SER A 92 6.03 -5.77 4.66
N ALA A 93 5.55 -5.00 5.65
CA ALA A 93 6.22 -4.83 6.93
C ALA A 93 6.38 -6.16 7.71
N ARG A 94 5.33 -6.98 7.75
CA ARG A 94 5.38 -8.31 8.36
C ARG A 94 6.39 -9.22 7.67
N LEU A 95 6.37 -9.25 6.33
CA LEU A 95 7.31 -10.04 5.55
C LEU A 95 8.77 -9.60 5.79
N GLN A 96 9.03 -8.28 5.83
CA GLN A 96 10.36 -7.77 6.17
C GLN A 96 10.81 -8.24 7.56
N VAL A 97 9.97 -8.13 8.59
CA VAL A 97 10.32 -8.57 9.95
C VAL A 97 10.52 -10.09 10.03
N GLU A 98 9.76 -10.87 9.27
CA GLU A 98 9.92 -12.32 9.19
C GLU A 98 11.24 -12.71 8.53
N GLN A 99 11.62 -12.08 7.41
CA GLN A 99 12.85 -12.38 6.67
C GLN A 99 14.11 -11.78 7.33
N ARG A 100 13.96 -10.70 8.09
CA ARG A 100 15.04 -10.03 8.83
C ARG A 100 14.65 -9.89 10.31
N PRO A 101 14.60 -10.98 11.09
CA PRO A 101 14.16 -10.93 12.49
C PRO A 101 15.10 -10.12 13.38
N GLU A 102 16.39 -10.13 13.09
CA GLU A 102 17.38 -9.32 13.79
C GLU A 102 17.33 -7.86 13.32
N CYS A 103 17.38 -6.93 14.27
CA CYS A 103 17.56 -5.51 14.00
C CYS A 103 18.46 -4.92 15.09
N PRO A 104 19.48 -4.14 14.71
CA PRO A 104 20.42 -3.58 15.67
C PRO A 104 19.76 -2.49 16.51
N GLU A 105 20.24 -2.33 17.74
CA GLU A 105 19.98 -1.12 18.52
C GLU A 105 20.68 0.08 17.88
N PRO A 106 20.07 1.29 17.89
CA PRO A 106 18.81 1.65 18.57
C PRO A 106 17.54 1.49 17.70
N LEU A 107 17.61 0.81 16.55
CA LEU A 107 16.54 0.77 15.55
C LEU A 107 15.45 -0.27 15.89
N SER A 108 15.81 -1.34 16.58
CA SER A 108 14.90 -2.41 16.99
C SER A 108 13.59 -1.94 17.64
N PRO A 109 13.59 -1.09 18.70
CA PRO A 109 12.35 -0.62 19.31
C PRO A 109 11.50 0.24 18.36
N LEU A 110 12.12 1.04 17.49
CA LEU A 110 11.42 1.87 16.51
C LEU A 110 10.70 1.00 15.48
N ARG A 111 11.39 -0.03 14.97
CA ARG A 111 10.84 -1.00 14.01
C ARG A 111 9.64 -1.74 14.58
N ALA A 112 9.75 -2.20 15.83
CA ALA A 112 8.68 -2.91 16.51
C ALA A 112 7.45 -2.01 16.72
N GLU A 113 7.66 -0.77 17.18
CA GLU A 113 6.58 0.17 17.42
C GLU A 113 5.89 0.61 16.12
N ALA A 114 6.63 0.86 15.05
CA ALA A 114 6.06 1.22 13.75
C ALA A 114 5.13 0.12 13.19
N LEU A 115 5.57 -1.14 13.22
CA LEU A 115 4.74 -2.28 12.82
C LEU A 115 3.51 -2.45 13.73
N ALA A 116 3.70 -2.30 15.04
CA ALA A 116 2.62 -2.44 16.02
C ALA A 116 1.55 -1.35 15.84
N ALA A 117 1.97 -0.10 15.65
CA ALA A 117 1.07 1.03 15.44
C ALA A 117 0.27 0.90 14.13
N ALA A 118 0.95 0.56 13.03
CA ALA A 118 0.28 0.32 11.75
C ALA A 118 -0.72 -0.84 11.81
N THR A 119 -0.36 -1.93 12.50
CA THR A 119 -1.25 -3.08 12.72
C THR A 119 -2.45 -2.72 13.60
N ALA A 120 -2.24 -1.90 14.64
CA ALA A 120 -3.31 -1.45 15.52
C ALA A 120 -4.32 -0.57 14.77
N TYR A 121 -3.84 0.40 13.98
CA TYR A 121 -4.71 1.24 13.15
C TYR A 121 -5.48 0.43 12.08
N LEU A 122 -4.83 -0.56 11.45
CA LEU A 122 -5.50 -1.46 10.51
C LEU A 122 -6.66 -2.24 11.18
N ALA A 123 -6.49 -2.64 12.43
CA ALA A 123 -7.51 -3.36 13.19
C ALA A 123 -8.63 -2.43 13.71
N ALA A 124 -8.27 -1.21 14.13
CA ALA A 124 -9.16 -0.20 14.69
C ALA A 124 -8.74 1.21 14.24
N PRO A 125 -9.32 1.73 13.13
CA PRO A 125 -8.95 3.03 12.57
C PRO A 125 -9.62 4.18 13.32
N ASP A 126 -9.16 4.41 14.55
CA ASP A 126 -9.57 5.52 15.40
C ASP A 126 -8.43 6.54 15.58
N SER A 127 -8.76 7.71 16.14
CA SER A 127 -7.80 8.80 16.33
C SER A 127 -6.65 8.45 17.28
N GLU A 128 -6.83 7.49 18.18
CA GLU A 128 -5.78 7.05 19.10
C GLU A 128 -4.73 6.25 18.35
N ASN A 129 -5.15 5.26 17.56
CA ASN A 129 -4.25 4.45 16.75
C ASN A 129 -3.62 5.26 15.59
N GLU A 130 -4.34 6.23 15.05
CA GLU A 130 -3.80 7.17 14.05
C GLU A 130 -2.66 8.02 14.65
N GLU A 131 -2.87 8.62 15.83
CA GLU A 131 -1.84 9.40 16.51
C GLU A 131 -0.65 8.52 16.90
N ARG A 132 -0.90 7.29 17.35
CA ARG A 132 0.17 6.33 17.63
C ARG A 132 1.01 6.04 16.38
N ALA A 133 0.38 5.81 15.24
CA ALA A 133 1.07 5.61 13.97
C ALA A 133 1.89 6.84 13.57
N ARG A 134 1.34 8.04 13.74
CA ARG A 134 2.04 9.32 13.49
C ARG A 134 3.28 9.48 14.35
N LEU A 135 3.18 9.21 15.65
CA LEU A 135 4.32 9.28 16.57
C LEU A 135 5.40 8.25 16.22
N ALA A 136 4.99 7.02 15.86
CA ALA A 136 5.91 5.97 15.46
C ALA A 136 6.64 6.31 14.14
N ALA A 137 5.89 6.75 13.13
CA ALA A 137 6.45 7.21 11.85
C ALA A 137 7.42 8.38 12.06
N ARG A 138 7.03 9.35 12.89
CA ARG A 138 7.88 10.50 13.21
C ARG A 138 9.18 10.09 13.90
N ALA A 139 9.14 9.14 14.83
CA ALA A 139 10.34 8.66 15.50
C ALA A 139 11.31 7.94 14.54
N CYS A 140 10.77 7.19 13.56
CA CYS A 140 11.58 6.64 12.48
C CYS A 140 12.20 7.75 11.62
N TYR A 141 11.40 8.75 11.21
CA TYR A 141 11.91 9.89 10.43
C TYR A 141 12.96 10.70 11.21
N ASP A 142 12.79 10.99 12.49
CA ASP A 142 13.79 11.73 13.28
C ASP A 142 15.14 11.00 13.35
N THR A 143 15.14 9.67 13.16
CA THR A 143 16.36 8.86 13.04
C THR A 143 16.98 8.96 11.64
N TYR A 144 16.17 9.00 10.59
CA TYR A 144 16.61 9.09 9.19
C TYR A 144 16.96 10.52 8.73
N GLY A 145 16.16 11.51 9.12
CA GLY A 145 16.17 12.90 8.66
C GLY A 145 17.55 13.58 8.67
N PRO A 146 18.44 13.33 9.66
CA PRO A 146 19.82 13.83 9.60
C PRO A 146 20.63 13.39 8.37
N PHE A 147 20.18 12.36 7.65
CA PHE A 147 20.83 11.78 6.48
C PHE A 147 20.03 11.97 5.18
N GLU A 148 18.92 12.72 5.19
CA GLU A 148 18.04 12.91 4.03
C GLU A 148 18.76 13.57 2.83
N GLU A 149 19.73 14.45 3.09
CA GLU A 149 20.54 15.11 2.07
C GLU A 149 21.58 14.16 1.41
N ASP A 150 21.83 12.99 1.99
CA ASP A 150 22.69 11.94 1.44
C ASP A 150 22.05 10.55 1.67
N PRO A 151 20.96 10.23 0.93
CA PRO A 151 20.18 9.01 1.12
C PRO A 151 20.95 7.74 0.77
N ASP A 152 22.05 7.86 0.01
CA ASP A 152 22.94 6.77 -0.38
C ASP A 152 24.10 6.56 0.61
N SER A 153 24.17 7.36 1.68
CA SER A 153 25.12 7.15 2.76
C SER A 153 24.88 5.79 3.44
N LYS A 154 25.96 5.15 3.92
CA LYS A 154 25.86 3.85 4.61
C LYS A 154 24.87 3.88 5.77
N GLN A 155 24.82 5.00 6.49
CA GLN A 155 23.93 5.22 7.62
C GLN A 155 22.46 5.35 7.16
N ALA A 156 22.17 6.16 6.14
CA ALA A 156 20.83 6.27 5.56
C ALA A 156 20.33 4.92 5.03
N THR A 157 21.17 4.21 4.27
CA THR A 157 20.85 2.88 3.75
C THR A 157 20.56 1.90 4.89
N GLN A 158 21.37 1.87 5.95
CA GLN A 158 21.13 1.00 7.08
C GLN A 158 19.81 1.31 7.79
N ILE A 159 19.49 2.58 8.01
CA ILE A 159 18.23 2.98 8.65
C ILE A 159 17.04 2.58 7.78
N TRP A 160 17.13 2.82 6.47
CA TRP A 160 16.11 2.43 5.51
C TRP A 160 15.91 0.92 5.43
N GLU A 161 16.99 0.15 5.39
CA GLU A 161 16.94 -1.31 5.37
C GLU A 161 16.32 -1.90 6.64
N GLU A 162 16.64 -1.34 7.80
CA GLU A 162 16.19 -1.87 9.09
C GLU A 162 14.77 -1.44 9.42
N LEU A 163 14.45 -0.16 9.26
CA LEU A 163 13.12 0.39 9.56
C LEU A 163 12.13 0.27 8.41
N GLY A 164 12.62 0.22 7.16
CA GLY A 164 11.91 0.41 5.89
C GLY A 164 10.41 0.11 5.90
N ALA A 165 10.03 -1.13 5.62
CA ALA A 165 8.62 -1.47 5.49
C ALA A 165 7.78 -1.21 6.75
N PRO A 166 8.24 -1.53 7.98
CA PRO A 166 7.56 -1.11 9.20
C PRO A 166 7.33 0.40 9.32
N TRP A 167 8.34 1.23 9.03
CA TRP A 167 8.21 2.69 9.02
C TRP A 167 7.17 3.13 7.99
N PHE A 168 7.26 2.67 6.74
CA PHE A 168 6.31 3.08 5.71
C PHE A 168 4.89 2.54 5.92
N ALA A 169 4.73 1.44 6.64
CA ALA A 169 3.42 1.00 7.12
C ALA A 169 2.85 1.97 8.17
N ALA A 170 3.70 2.48 9.09
CA ALA A 170 3.29 3.52 10.03
C ALA A 170 2.95 4.84 9.31
N GLU A 171 3.72 5.27 8.31
CA GLU A 171 3.40 6.44 7.46
C GLU A 171 2.04 6.26 6.74
N SER A 172 1.79 5.06 6.22
CA SER A 172 0.51 4.71 5.58
C SER A 172 -0.67 4.80 6.56
N ALA A 173 -0.46 4.41 7.82
CA ALA A 173 -1.46 4.48 8.88
C ALA A 173 -1.64 5.90 9.44
N ALA A 174 -0.54 6.66 9.56
CA ALA A 174 -0.53 8.04 10.06
C ALA A 174 -1.21 9.03 9.10
N GLN A 175 -1.26 8.68 7.81
CA GLN A 175 -1.67 9.55 6.72
C GLN A 175 -1.05 10.96 6.80
N ASP A 176 0.22 11.03 7.24
CA ASP A 176 0.99 12.27 7.29
C ASP A 176 1.56 12.57 5.90
N VAL A 177 0.67 12.93 4.99
CA VAL A 177 1.01 13.83 3.88
C VAL A 177 -0.01 14.94 3.95
N ALA A 178 0.45 16.14 4.28
CA ALA A 178 -0.34 17.36 4.28
C ALA A 178 -1.15 17.49 2.98
N LEU A 179 -2.40 17.06 3.08
CA LEU A 179 -3.53 17.48 2.30
C LEU A 179 -3.55 19.03 2.40
N HIS A 180 -3.24 19.72 1.31
CA HIS A 180 -3.41 21.18 1.25
C HIS A 180 -4.88 21.54 1.62
N ASP A 181 -5.19 22.81 1.90
CA ASP A 181 -6.53 23.28 2.33
C ASP A 181 -7.75 22.83 1.48
N TRP A 182 -7.54 22.27 0.28
CA TRP A 182 -8.58 21.69 -0.59
C TRP A 182 -8.84 20.20 -0.35
N ASP A 183 -8.01 19.54 0.44
CA ASP A 183 -8.02 18.11 0.74
C ASP A 183 -8.41 17.81 2.22
N ALA A 184 -8.77 18.82 3.02
CA ALA A 184 -9.06 18.71 4.47
C ALA A 184 -10.27 17.84 4.87
N LYS A 185 -10.84 17.08 3.94
CA LYS A 185 -11.79 16.00 4.21
C LYS A 185 -11.41 14.83 3.32
N GLY A 186 -11.04 13.70 3.90
CA GLY A 186 -11.05 12.44 3.17
C GLY A 186 -12.42 12.27 2.50
N PRO A 187 -12.49 12.02 1.18
CA PRO A 187 -13.78 11.91 0.52
C PRO A 187 -14.51 10.65 1.01
N GLU A 188 -15.84 10.72 1.12
CA GLU A 188 -16.74 9.58 1.42
C GLU A 188 -16.70 8.46 0.36
N GLY A 189 -15.82 8.56 -0.66
CA GLY A 189 -15.54 7.52 -1.66
C GLY A 189 -14.18 7.77 -2.32
N ALA A 190 -13.43 6.71 -2.59
CA ALA A 190 -12.11 6.76 -3.22
C ALA A 190 -12.18 7.48 -4.59
N SER A 191 -11.38 8.53 -4.77
CA SER A 191 -11.26 9.24 -6.05
C SER A 191 -9.98 8.84 -6.79
N SER A 192 -9.97 8.96 -8.11
CA SER A 192 -8.82 8.74 -9.00
C SER A 192 -7.54 9.49 -8.61
N THR A 193 -7.67 10.65 -7.96
CA THR A 193 -6.55 11.43 -7.42
C THR A 193 -5.93 10.81 -6.17
N TRP A 194 -6.65 9.91 -5.48
CA TRP A 194 -6.20 9.21 -4.28
C TRP A 194 -5.07 8.22 -4.58
N GLY A 195 -5.15 7.48 -5.70
CA GLY A 195 -4.19 6.42 -6.01
C GLY A 195 -2.76 6.88 -6.25
N ASN A 196 -2.57 8.03 -6.91
CA ASN A 196 -1.23 8.60 -7.09
C ASN A 196 -0.70 9.30 -5.83
N ARG A 197 -1.58 9.73 -4.92
CA ARG A 197 -1.20 10.47 -3.70
C ARG A 197 -0.93 9.56 -2.51
N CYS A 198 -1.64 8.44 -2.39
CA CYS A 198 -1.64 7.60 -1.19
C CYS A 198 -0.84 6.29 -1.36
N SER A 199 -0.32 6.01 -2.56
CA SER A 199 0.44 4.77 -2.83
C SER A 199 1.93 4.88 -2.55
N VAL A 200 2.46 6.09 -2.31
CA VAL A 200 3.90 6.31 -2.07
C VAL A 200 4.42 5.46 -0.90
N TRP A 201 3.75 5.52 0.25
CA TRP A 201 4.20 4.78 1.43
C TRP A 201 4.05 3.27 1.28
N PRO A 202 2.91 2.73 0.81
CA PRO A 202 2.83 1.30 0.54
C PRO A 202 3.79 0.80 -0.55
N GLN A 203 4.12 1.62 -1.57
CA GLN A 203 5.16 1.29 -2.56
C GLN A 203 6.53 1.18 -1.90
N ARG A 204 6.92 2.18 -1.10
CA ARG A 204 8.18 2.16 -0.35
C ARG A 204 8.24 0.99 0.64
N ALA A 205 7.11 0.61 1.24
CA ALA A 205 7.03 -0.58 2.08
C ALA A 205 7.30 -1.87 1.28
N ALA A 206 6.69 -2.00 0.11
CA ALA A 206 6.91 -3.13 -0.78
C ALA A 206 8.36 -3.21 -1.26
N GLU A 207 8.98 -2.08 -1.58
CA GLU A 207 10.39 -1.97 -1.97
C GLU A 207 11.33 -2.35 -0.81
N GLY A 208 11.10 -1.80 0.39
CA GLY A 208 11.88 -2.11 1.58
C GLY A 208 11.83 -3.59 1.95
N ALA A 209 10.65 -4.21 1.88
CA ALA A 209 10.50 -5.64 2.14
C ALA A 209 11.17 -6.52 1.06
N ALA A 210 11.16 -6.08 -0.20
CA ALA A 210 11.76 -6.82 -1.31
C ALA A 210 13.29 -6.92 -1.21
N VAL A 211 13.95 -6.02 -0.45
CA VAL A 211 15.39 -6.11 -0.19
C VAL A 211 15.78 -7.41 0.52
N PHE A 212 14.90 -7.95 1.39
CA PHE A 212 15.20 -9.16 2.19
C PHE A 212 14.45 -10.41 1.71
N ALA A 213 13.32 -10.21 1.04
CA ALA A 213 12.55 -11.29 0.46
C ALA A 213 12.84 -11.36 -1.05
N SER A 214 11.85 -10.98 -1.85
CA SER A 214 11.92 -10.73 -3.28
C SER A 214 10.67 -9.93 -3.68
N HIS A 215 10.66 -9.32 -4.86
CA HIS A 215 9.44 -8.65 -5.34
C HIS A 215 8.26 -9.63 -5.50
N ALA A 216 8.51 -10.85 -5.98
CA ALA A 216 7.48 -11.88 -6.08
C ALA A 216 6.88 -12.26 -4.72
N ALA A 217 7.71 -12.48 -3.69
CA ALA A 217 7.24 -12.81 -2.34
C ALA A 217 6.44 -11.66 -1.71
N VAL A 218 6.86 -10.41 -1.94
CA VAL A 218 6.11 -9.22 -1.51
C VAL A 218 4.75 -9.17 -2.19
N ARG A 219 4.67 -9.42 -3.50
CA ARG A 219 3.40 -9.46 -4.23
C ARG A 219 2.47 -10.51 -3.65
N GLU A 220 2.97 -11.71 -3.41
CA GLU A 220 2.21 -12.81 -2.84
C GLU A 220 1.68 -12.47 -1.44
N ALA A 221 2.50 -11.86 -0.58
CA ALA A 221 2.08 -11.41 0.75
C ALA A 221 0.96 -10.35 0.67
N ILE A 222 1.09 -9.37 -0.23
CA ILE A 222 0.06 -8.34 -0.45
C ILE A 222 -1.24 -8.96 -0.95
N VAL A 223 -1.18 -9.81 -1.98
CA VAL A 223 -2.36 -10.48 -2.55
C VAL A 223 -3.04 -11.36 -1.51
N THR A 224 -2.28 -12.14 -0.75
CA THR A 224 -2.81 -13.02 0.31
C THR A 224 -3.54 -12.21 1.38
N ALA A 225 -2.89 -11.19 1.95
CA ALA A 225 -3.51 -10.36 2.98
C ALA A 225 -4.77 -9.63 2.48
N THR A 226 -4.74 -9.17 1.22
CA THR A 226 -5.88 -8.49 0.60
C THR A 226 -7.03 -9.46 0.35
N MET A 227 -6.75 -10.67 -0.16
CA MET A 227 -7.74 -11.72 -0.40
C MET A 227 -8.40 -12.21 0.89
N GLU A 228 -7.62 -12.39 1.97
CA GLU A 228 -8.16 -12.72 3.29
C GLU A 228 -9.14 -11.65 3.78
N TRP A 229 -8.79 -10.37 3.61
CA TRP A 229 -9.67 -9.27 3.94
C TRP A 229 -10.94 -9.27 3.08
N CYS A 230 -10.84 -9.51 1.77
CA CYS A 230 -12.00 -9.58 0.87
C CYS A 230 -12.98 -10.66 1.33
N ARG A 231 -12.47 -11.84 1.70
CA ARG A 231 -13.28 -12.97 2.19
C ARG A 231 -13.94 -12.68 3.53
N GLY A 232 -13.30 -11.89 4.39
CA GLY A 232 -13.88 -11.45 5.67
C GLY A 232 -15.01 -10.41 5.54
N ARG A 233 -15.24 -9.85 4.34
CA ARG A 233 -16.31 -8.87 4.05
C ARG A 233 -17.47 -9.44 3.22
N GLY A 234 -17.41 -10.73 2.87
CA GLY A 234 -18.47 -11.45 2.15
C GLY A 234 -19.72 -11.67 2.98
#